data_AF-A0A950QQZ0-F1
#
_entry.id   AF-A0A950QQZ0-F1
#
_cell.length_a   1.000
_cell.length_b   1.000
_cell.length_c   1.000
_cell.angle_alpha   90.00
_cell.angle_beta   90.00
_cell.angle_gamma   90.00
#
_symmetry.space_group_name_H-M   'P 1'
#
loop_
_entity.id
_entity.type
_entity.pdbx_description
1 polymer ?
#
loop_
_entity_poly.entity_id
_entity_poly.type
_entity_poly.pdbx_seq_one_letter_code
_entity_poly.pdbx_strand_id
1 'polypeptide(L)'
;TAWGNPTYNVKGWKGPCYLITDAHYDTFEELMTKTQWNHYGEGNDPRCDHCMVHCGYEPSAALGINSKLTDTFKLMTWAFR
;
A
#
# COMPACT_ATOMS: atom_id res chain seq x y z
N THR A 1 -4.44 -6.08 -3.05
CA THR A 1 -4.72 -4.66 -3.41
C THR A 1 -3.46 -3.85 -3.15
N ALA A 2 -3.05 -2.91 -4.00
CA ALA A 2 -1.80 -2.13 -3.83
C ALA A 2 -1.69 -1.29 -2.53
N TRP A 3 -2.72 -1.34 -1.66
CA TRP A 3 -2.94 -0.40 -0.58
C TRP A 3 -3.46 -1.14 0.65
N GLY A 4 -2.53 -1.58 1.49
CA GLY A 4 -2.84 -2.14 2.82
C GLY A 4 -2.42 -1.22 3.96
N ASN A 5 -1.45 -0.35 3.71
CA ASN A 5 -0.86 0.50 4.73
C ASN A 5 -0.85 1.96 4.26
N PRO A 6 -1.68 2.85 4.84
CA PRO A 6 -1.70 4.27 4.50
C PRO A 6 -0.41 4.96 4.95
N THR A 7 0.13 5.85 4.10
CA THR A 7 1.44 6.48 4.28
C THR A 7 1.31 7.99 4.53
N TYR A 8 0.50 8.41 5.49
CA TYR A 8 0.31 9.83 5.80
C TYR A 8 1.19 10.29 6.98
N ASN A 9 1.88 11.43 6.84
CA ASN A 9 2.65 12.05 7.92
C ASN A 9 2.51 13.58 7.91
N VAL A 10 3.26 14.30 8.76
CA VAL A 10 3.18 15.77 8.89
C VAL A 10 3.50 16.55 7.60
N LYS A 11 4.12 15.89 6.60
CA LYS A 11 4.40 16.44 5.27
C LYS A 11 3.37 16.02 4.21
N GLY A 12 2.29 15.33 4.61
CA GLY A 12 1.25 14.82 3.70
C GLY A 12 1.38 13.33 3.39
N TRP A 13 0.81 12.92 2.27
CA TRP A 13 0.84 11.57 1.72
C TRP A 13 2.22 11.25 1.14
N LYS A 14 2.96 10.39 1.83
CA LYS A 14 4.28 9.89 1.45
C LYS A 14 4.16 8.84 0.34
N GLY A 15 4.82 9.03 -0.79
CA GLY A 15 4.81 8.10 -1.91
C GLY A 15 6.20 7.65 -2.37
N PRO A 16 6.30 6.52 -3.11
CA PRO A 16 5.20 5.66 -3.57
C PRO A 16 4.67 4.67 -2.51
N CYS A 17 5.43 4.36 -1.45
CA CYS A 17 5.03 3.38 -0.43
C CYS A 17 5.58 3.73 0.96
N TYR A 18 5.32 2.90 1.97
CA TYR A 18 5.76 3.21 3.34
C TYR A 18 7.29 3.16 3.49
N LEU A 19 7.99 2.39 2.66
CA LEU A 19 9.45 2.22 2.74
C LEU A 19 10.21 3.20 1.84
N ILE A 20 9.67 3.53 0.67
CA ILE A 20 10.30 4.43 -0.32
C ILE A 20 9.64 5.82 -0.23
N THR A 21 10.46 6.88 -0.22
CA THR A 21 10.00 8.26 -0.02
C THR A 21 10.51 9.17 -1.11
N ASP A 22 9.96 9.02 -2.31
CA ASP A 22 10.39 9.82 -3.45
C ASP A 22 9.61 11.14 -3.53
N ALA A 23 8.40 11.19 -2.96
CA ALA A 23 7.58 12.41 -2.92
C ALA A 23 6.61 12.46 -1.73
N HIS A 24 6.09 13.67 -1.49
CA HIS A 24 4.94 13.94 -0.62
C HIS A 24 3.84 14.63 -1.42
N TYR A 25 2.59 14.27 -1.14
CA TYR A 25 1.40 14.80 -1.81
C TYR A 25 0.39 15.32 -0.79
N ASP A 26 -0.36 16.36 -1.14
CA ASP A 26 -1.29 16.97 -0.18
C ASP A 26 -2.55 16.12 -0.01
N THR A 27 -2.96 15.44 -1.08
CA THR A 27 -4.15 14.57 -1.08
C THR A 27 -3.83 13.14 -1.52
N PHE A 28 -4.71 12.21 -1.14
CA PHE A 28 -4.61 10.82 -1.56
C PHE A 28 -4.75 10.69 -3.07
N GLU A 29 -5.65 11.47 -3.67
CA GLU A 29 -5.86 11.49 -5.12
C GLU A 29 -4.58 11.90 -5.87
N GLU A 30 -3.85 12.87 -5.36
CA GLU A 30 -2.56 13.27 -5.92
C GLU A 30 -1.51 12.15 -5.82
N LEU A 31 -1.41 11.48 -4.66
CA LEU A 31 -0.55 10.31 -4.52
C LEU A 31 -0.89 9.25 -5.59
N MET A 32 -2.18 8.96 -5.78
CA MET A 32 -2.65 7.96 -6.73
C MET A 32 -2.38 8.33 -8.19
N THR A 33 -2.53 9.60 -8.55
CA THR A 33 -2.50 10.04 -9.95
C THR A 33 -1.14 10.54 -10.40
N LYS A 34 -0.34 11.15 -9.51
CA LYS A 34 0.96 11.73 -9.83
C LYS A 34 2.12 10.74 -9.66
N THR A 35 1.95 9.68 -8.87
CA THR A 35 2.99 8.65 -8.72
C THR A 35 3.10 7.81 -9.99
N GLN A 36 4.31 7.66 -10.51
CA GLN A 36 4.60 6.82 -11.69
C GLN A 36 4.68 5.34 -11.30
N TRP A 37 3.53 4.73 -11.04
CA TRP A 37 3.42 3.37 -10.51
C TRP A 37 4.15 2.31 -11.33
N ASN A 38 4.22 2.50 -12.65
CA ASN A 38 4.91 1.61 -13.59
C ASN A 38 6.43 1.55 -13.39
N HIS A 39 7.02 2.52 -12.69
CA HIS A 39 8.46 2.52 -12.41
C HIS A 39 8.82 1.71 -11.17
N TYR A 40 7.84 1.30 -10.36
CA TYR A 40 8.08 0.56 -9.13
C TYR A 40 7.66 -0.90 -9.29
N GLY A 41 8.37 -1.80 -8.62
CA GLY A 41 8.10 -3.24 -8.65
C GLY A 41 9.35 -4.04 -8.94
N GLU A 42 9.29 -5.35 -8.67
CA GLU A 42 10.35 -6.29 -9.06
C GLU A 42 10.63 -6.16 -10.57
N GLY A 43 11.91 -6.00 -10.92
CA GLY A 43 12.34 -5.82 -12.30
C GLY A 43 12.16 -4.41 -12.88
N ASN A 44 11.48 -3.49 -12.18
CA ASN A 44 11.32 -2.09 -12.59
C ASN A 44 12.16 -1.12 -11.75
N ASP A 45 12.33 -1.40 -10.45
CA ASP A 45 13.15 -0.60 -9.54
C ASP A 45 14.07 -1.53 -8.72
N PRO A 46 15.39 -1.33 -8.73
CA PRO A 46 16.33 -2.18 -7.98
C PRO A 46 16.11 -2.15 -6.46
N ARG A 47 15.45 -1.11 -5.93
CA ARG A 47 15.05 -1.02 -4.51
C ARG A 47 13.91 -2.01 -4.19
N CYS A 48 13.22 -2.49 -5.21
CA CYS A 48 12.03 -3.31 -5.11
C CYS A 48 12.28 -4.80 -5.36
N ASP A 49 13.40 -5.17 -5.99
CA ASP A 49 13.71 -6.55 -6.43
C ASP A 49 13.64 -7.62 -5.33
N HIS A 50 13.91 -7.27 -4.08
CA HIS A 50 13.79 -8.19 -2.93
C HIS A 50 12.82 -7.69 -1.86
N CYS A 51 12.04 -6.65 -2.18
CA CYS A 51 11.12 -6.05 -1.23
C CYS A 51 9.83 -6.88 -1.18
N MET A 52 9.75 -7.85 -0.26
CA MET A 52 8.52 -8.64 0.00
C MET A 52 7.35 -7.80 0.57
N VAL A 53 7.56 -6.49 0.71
CA VAL A 53 6.62 -5.50 1.25
C VAL A 53 6.18 -4.53 0.13
N HIS A 54 6.45 -4.86 -1.14
CA HIS A 54 6.03 -4.03 -2.27
C HIS A 54 4.51 -3.83 -2.30
N CYS A 55 4.05 -2.70 -2.84
CA CYS A 55 2.64 -2.29 -2.97
C CYS A 55 1.71 -3.48 -3.24
N GLY A 56 1.10 -3.96 -2.16
CA GLY A 56 0.04 -4.97 -2.23
C GLY A 56 0.42 -6.41 -1.93
N TYR A 57 1.68 -6.77 -1.65
CA TYR A 57 1.97 -8.11 -1.14
C TYR A 57 1.39 -8.30 0.27
N GLU A 58 1.61 -7.36 1.18
CA GLU A 58 1.09 -7.45 2.56
C GLU A 58 -0.44 -7.60 2.66
N PRO A 59 -1.28 -6.72 2.08
CA PRO A 59 -2.74 -6.88 2.17
C PRO A 59 -3.25 -8.08 1.37
N SER A 60 -2.62 -8.43 0.24
CA SER A 60 -3.04 -9.60 -0.54
C SER A 60 -2.67 -10.90 0.20
N ALA A 61 -1.54 -10.94 0.90
CA ALA A 61 -1.17 -12.04 1.77
C ALA A 61 -2.09 -12.12 2.99
N ALA A 62 -2.41 -10.98 3.63
CA ALA A 62 -3.34 -10.94 4.78
C ALA A 62 -4.75 -11.40 4.41
N LEU A 63 -5.20 -11.13 3.18
CA LEU A 63 -6.51 -11.57 2.69
C LEU A 63 -6.49 -12.95 2.00
N GLY A 64 -5.30 -13.44 1.63
CA GLY A 64 -5.14 -14.67 0.84
C GLY A 64 -4.66 -15.88 1.63
N ILE A 65 -3.81 -15.69 2.64
CA ILE A 65 -3.21 -16.77 3.43
C ILE A 65 -4.03 -16.98 4.71
N ASN A 66 -4.55 -18.21 4.90
CA ASN A 66 -5.39 -18.58 6.06
C ASN A 66 -6.65 -17.73 6.24
N SER A 67 -7.20 -17.19 5.15
CA SER A 67 -8.41 -16.36 5.21
C SER A 67 -9.60 -17.17 5.76
N LYS A 68 -10.20 -16.67 6.84
CA LYS A 68 -11.43 -17.22 7.40
C LYS A 68 -12.58 -16.26 7.09
N LEU A 69 -13.78 -16.81 6.85
CA LEU A 69 -14.99 -16.01 6.67
C LEU A 69 -15.26 -15.06 7.86
N THR A 70 -14.78 -15.42 9.05
CA THR A 70 -14.83 -14.58 10.26
C THR A 70 -14.02 -13.29 10.15
N ASP A 71 -12.96 -13.28 9.34
CA ASP A 71 -12.06 -12.13 9.20
C ASP A 71 -12.73 -11.03 8.38
N THR A 72 -13.44 -11.42 7.32
CA THR A 72 -14.29 -10.49 6.54
C THR A 72 -15.37 -9.86 7.42
N PHE A 73 -16.05 -10.64 8.27
CA PHE A 73 -17.08 -10.11 9.16
C PHE A 73 -16.51 -9.13 10.21
N LYS A 74 -15.31 -9.42 10.75
CA LYS A 74 -14.60 -8.51 11.66
C LYS A 74 -14.18 -7.22 10.97
N LEU A 75 -13.60 -7.31 9.76
CA LEU A 75 -13.22 -6.14 8.97
C LEU A 75 -14.42 -5.24 8.68
N MET A 76 -15.57 -5.82 8.30
CA MET A 76 -16.82 -5.08 8.12
C MET A 76 -17.25 -4.39 9.42
N THR A 77 -17.20 -5.09 10.55
CA THR A 77 -17.55 -4.52 11.85
C THR A 77 -16.67 -3.33 12.21
N TRP A 78 -15.37 -3.39 11.92
CA TRP A 78 -14.44 -2.28 12.13
C TRP A 78 -14.65 -1.12 11.16
N ALA A 79 -15.07 -1.39 9.92
CA ALA A 79 -15.37 -0.35 8.93
C ALA A 79 -16.62 0.48 9.30
N PHE A 80 -17.55 -0.10 10.06
CA PHE A 80 -18.80 0.56 10.51
C PHE A 80 -18.76 1.03 11.98
N ARG A 81 -17.61 0.93 12.64
CA ARG A 81 -17.40 1.40 14.02
C ARG A 81 -16.55 2.65 14.03
#